data_AF-A0A4S4K202-F1
#
_entry.id   AF-A0A4S4K202-F1
#
_cell.length_a   1.000
_cell.length_b   1.000
_cell.length_c   1.000
_cell.angle_alpha   90.00
_cell.angle_beta   90.00
_cell.angle_gamma   90.00
#
_symmetry.space_group_name_H-M   'P 1'
#
loop_
_entity.id
_entity.type
_entity.pdbx_description
1 polymer ?
#
loop_
_entity_poly.entity_id
_entity_poly.type
_entity_poly.pdbx_seq_one_letter_code
_entity_poly.pdbx_strand_id
1 'polypeptide(L)'
;MRQYRKVNHSLAGGGHKKSPKRLQSLWRGFQYKLMIIIKYLGKSIKSYLKYYQEVPPYFEGNCPECDHKLYRHGKYFRSAITKKKIRWIPIYRWLCSPCGKTFSLLPDFLLPYQVHNGKILQHAWILRYMKKKSFAQIQSIISNNETGGISVKTIKRWERFWKQKESDLINLLNRGLVELSSDSTILFMTKQLSNQQTFLYLLEKLWKILHPDRPYPFCGFFPWINQLINKI
;
A
#
# COMPACT_ATOMS: atom_id res chain seq x y z
N MET A 1 36.36 -51.43 -47.72
CA MET A 1 36.66 -52.27 -46.55
C MET A 1 36.41 -51.40 -45.31
N ARG A 2 35.41 -51.64 -44.44
CA ARG A 2 35.38 -52.64 -43.34
C ARG A 2 36.70 -52.56 -42.54
N GLN A 3 36.78 -52.30 -41.23
CA GLN A 3 35.95 -52.60 -40.04
C GLN A 3 36.22 -51.49 -38.98
N TYR A 4 35.29 -50.97 -38.17
CA TYR A 4 34.52 -51.55 -37.05
C TYR A 4 35.29 -51.98 -35.78
N ARG A 5 34.70 -51.57 -34.63
CA ARG A 5 34.89 -51.94 -33.20
C ARG A 5 35.82 -51.01 -32.39
N LYS A 6 35.45 -50.53 -31.19
CA LYS A 6 34.52 -51.05 -30.17
C LYS A 6 33.90 -49.91 -29.34
N VAL A 7 32.63 -50.12 -28.99
CA VAL A 7 31.85 -49.41 -27.97
C VAL A 7 32.30 -49.88 -26.58
N ASN A 8 32.29 -49.00 -25.58
CA ASN A 8 31.73 -49.34 -24.26
C ASN A 8 31.28 -48.08 -23.50
N HIS A 9 30.03 -48.16 -23.05
CA HIS A 9 29.34 -47.28 -22.13
C HIS A 9 29.89 -47.43 -20.71
N SER A 10 29.98 -46.31 -19.98
CA SER A 10 29.63 -46.27 -18.56
C SER A 10 29.27 -44.85 -18.13
N LEU A 11 28.18 -44.79 -17.39
CA LEU A 11 27.45 -43.61 -16.94
C LEU A 11 28.16 -42.98 -15.73
N ALA A 12 28.27 -41.66 -15.73
CA ALA A 12 28.36 -40.88 -14.49
C ALA A 12 27.68 -39.53 -14.71
N GLY A 13 26.48 -39.40 -14.14
CA GLY A 13 25.70 -38.17 -14.17
C GLY A 13 26.39 -37.05 -13.40
N GLY A 14 26.67 -35.95 -14.10
CA GLY A 14 27.09 -34.68 -13.51
C GLY A 14 26.08 -33.60 -13.89
N GLY A 15 24.89 -33.65 -13.27
CA GLY A 15 23.92 -32.58 -13.40
C GLY A 15 24.50 -31.28 -12.86
N HIS A 16 24.96 -30.41 -13.76
CA HIS A 16 25.33 -29.04 -13.41
C HIS A 16 24.07 -28.30 -12.92
N LYS A 17 23.83 -28.39 -11.61
CA LYS A 17 22.97 -27.48 -10.86
C LYS A 17 23.51 -26.07 -11.07
N LYS A 18 22.92 -25.35 -12.03
CA LYS A 18 23.12 -23.90 -12.18
C LYS A 18 22.84 -23.26 -10.83
N SER A 19 23.86 -22.65 -10.24
CA SER A 19 23.81 -22.09 -8.90
C SER A 19 22.80 -20.92 -8.82
N PRO A 20 22.19 -20.65 -7.65
CA PRO A 20 21.01 -19.77 -7.51
C PRO A 20 21.33 -18.27 -7.55
N LYS A 21 22.45 -17.85 -8.17
CA LYS A 21 22.91 -16.46 -8.12
C LYS A 21 22.15 -15.51 -9.05
N ARG A 22 21.26 -16.02 -9.91
CA ARG A 22 20.43 -15.20 -10.84
C ARG A 22 19.03 -14.89 -10.34
N LEU A 23 18.61 -15.47 -9.21
CA LEU A 23 17.34 -15.14 -8.55
C LEU A 23 17.49 -14.04 -7.50
N GLN A 24 18.69 -13.73 -7.03
CA GLN A 24 18.94 -12.66 -6.05
C GLN A 24 19.01 -11.24 -6.66
N SER A 25 19.09 -11.10 -7.99
CA SER A 25 19.08 -9.79 -8.67
C SER A 25 17.68 -9.27 -9.01
N LEU A 26 16.64 -10.11 -8.91
CA LEU A 26 15.24 -9.69 -9.12
C LEU A 26 14.59 -9.12 -7.85
N TRP A 27 15.23 -9.25 -6.68
CA TRP A 27 14.74 -8.76 -5.39
C TRP A 27 15.44 -7.48 -4.90
N ARG A 28 16.40 -6.93 -5.65
CA ARG A 28 16.99 -5.61 -5.35
C ARG A 28 16.23 -4.43 -5.97
N GLY A 29 15.07 -4.67 -6.57
CA GLY A 29 14.29 -3.68 -7.32
C GLY A 29 13.04 -3.12 -6.63
N PHE A 30 12.73 -3.51 -5.38
CA PHE A 30 11.44 -3.19 -4.76
C PHE A 30 11.52 -2.65 -3.33
N GLN A 31 12.58 -1.90 -3.02
CA GLN A 31 12.63 -1.06 -1.82
C GLN A 31 13.32 0.26 -2.15
N TYR A 32 12.77 1.02 -3.09
CA TYR A 32 12.92 2.47 -2.99
C TYR A 32 12.20 2.86 -1.71
N LYS A 33 12.97 2.97 -0.61
CA LYS A 33 12.51 3.49 0.66
C LYS A 33 11.88 4.83 0.37
N LEU A 34 10.55 4.85 0.39
CA LEU A 34 9.80 5.99 -0.11
C LEU A 34 10.24 7.19 0.71
N MET A 35 10.64 8.27 0.03
CA MET A 35 10.92 9.58 0.63
C MET A 35 9.60 10.26 1.07
N ILE A 36 8.74 9.48 1.72
CA ILE A 36 7.36 9.79 2.08
C ILE A 36 7.10 9.22 3.47
N ILE A 37 6.66 10.08 4.37
CA ILE A 37 6.19 9.73 5.71
C ILE A 37 4.68 9.92 5.71
N ILE A 38 3.93 8.85 5.94
CA ILE A 38 2.47 8.91 5.97
C ILE A 38 1.99 9.20 7.39
N LYS A 39 1.16 10.23 7.57
CA LYS A 39 0.58 10.61 8.86
C LYS A 39 -0.91 10.91 8.73
N TYR A 40 -1.64 10.67 9.81
CA TYR A 40 -2.99 11.19 9.97
C TYR A 40 -2.92 12.71 10.11
N LEU A 41 -3.36 13.43 9.08
CA LEU A 41 -3.39 14.89 9.04
C LEU A 41 -4.83 15.41 8.83
N GLY A 42 -5.80 14.67 9.36
CA GLY A 42 -7.22 15.01 9.34
C GLY A 42 -8.09 14.09 8.48
N LYS A 43 -9.40 14.10 8.76
CA LYS A 43 -10.37 13.15 8.19
C LYS A 43 -10.68 13.34 6.71
N SER A 44 -10.32 14.49 6.13
CA SER A 44 -10.64 14.84 4.74
C SER A 44 -9.72 15.93 4.21
N ILE A 45 -9.68 16.09 2.88
CA ILE A 45 -8.99 17.22 2.22
C ILE A 45 -9.49 18.58 2.74
N LYS A 46 -10.80 18.72 3.02
CA LYS A 46 -11.36 19.96 3.59
C LYS A 46 -10.76 20.23 4.97
N SER A 47 -10.71 19.21 5.83
CA SER A 47 -10.09 19.31 7.15
C SER A 47 -8.60 19.62 7.03
N TYR A 48 -7.90 18.96 6.12
CA TYR A 48 -6.47 19.16 5.89
C TYR A 48 -6.18 20.62 5.51
N LEU A 49 -6.89 21.17 4.52
CA LEU A 49 -6.71 22.56 4.09
C LEU A 49 -7.06 23.54 5.21
N LYS A 50 -8.11 23.28 6.00
CA LYS A 50 -8.48 24.15 7.13
C LYS A 50 -7.31 24.38 8.10
N TYR A 51 -6.52 23.34 8.39
CA TYR A 51 -5.43 23.43 9.37
C TYR A 51 -4.06 23.66 8.74
N TYR A 52 -3.84 23.18 7.51
CA TYR A 52 -2.49 23.06 6.95
C TYR A 52 -2.31 23.74 5.59
N GLN A 53 -3.27 24.55 5.14
CA GLN A 53 -3.11 25.27 3.87
C GLN A 53 -1.90 26.21 3.90
N GLU A 54 -1.76 27.01 4.97
CA GLU A 54 -0.64 27.95 5.11
C GLU A 54 0.39 27.55 6.18
N VAL A 55 -0.01 26.72 7.14
CA VAL A 55 0.84 26.32 8.27
C VAL A 55 1.27 24.85 8.10
N PRO A 56 2.56 24.52 8.25
CA PRO A 56 3.00 23.12 8.24
C PRO A 56 2.42 22.38 9.45
N PRO A 57 2.06 21.09 9.30
CA PRO A 57 1.75 20.26 10.46
C PRO A 57 2.96 20.14 11.37
N TYR A 58 2.71 20.10 12.68
CA TYR A 58 3.73 19.73 13.65
C TYR A 58 4.21 18.31 13.37
N PHE A 59 5.52 18.14 13.26
CA PHE A 59 6.13 16.84 13.04
C PHE A 59 7.51 16.81 13.68
N GLU A 60 7.63 15.97 14.69
CA GLU A 60 8.89 15.55 15.28
C GLU A 60 9.10 14.08 14.95
N GLY A 61 10.14 13.82 14.18
CA GLY A 61 10.49 12.48 13.77
C GLY A 61 11.92 12.42 13.27
N ASN A 62 12.48 11.23 13.35
CA ASN A 62 13.81 10.94 12.86
C ASN A 62 13.77 10.51 11.40
N CYS A 63 14.90 10.68 10.74
CA CYS A 63 15.15 10.24 9.38
C CYS A 63 15.01 8.72 9.33
N PRO A 64 14.11 8.17 8.48
CA PRO A 64 13.99 6.72 8.33
C PRO A 64 15.28 6.01 7.90
N GLU A 65 16.27 6.75 7.40
CA GLU A 65 17.49 6.23 6.79
C GLU A 65 18.69 6.19 7.72
N CYS A 66 18.83 7.19 8.58
CA CYS A 66 19.99 7.31 9.47
C CYS A 66 19.59 7.73 10.89
N ASP A 67 18.30 7.74 11.21
CA ASP A 67 17.73 8.02 12.54
C ASP A 67 18.08 9.40 13.15
N HIS A 68 18.54 10.34 12.34
CA HIS A 68 18.80 11.71 12.81
C HIS A 68 17.55 12.60 12.72
N LYS A 69 17.47 13.63 13.57
CA LYS A 69 16.35 14.57 13.59
C LYS A 69 16.11 15.19 12.21
N LEU A 70 14.84 15.24 11.82
CA LEU A 70 14.38 15.90 10.61
C LEU A 70 14.02 17.36 10.85
N TYR A 71 14.39 18.24 9.92
CA TYR A 71 14.14 19.67 9.99
C TYR A 71 13.14 20.11 8.92
N ARG A 72 12.28 21.08 9.25
CA ARG A 72 11.34 21.66 8.28
C ARG A 72 12.11 22.24 7.10
N HIS A 73 11.71 21.90 5.89
CA HIS A 73 12.39 22.34 4.67
C HIS A 73 11.49 23.21 3.79
N GLY A 74 10.36 22.69 3.30
CA GLY A 74 9.47 23.45 2.42
C GLY A 74 8.19 22.71 2.08
N LYS A 75 7.45 23.18 1.08
CA LYS A 75 6.24 22.51 0.56
C LYS A 75 6.26 22.41 -0.96
N TYR A 76 5.50 21.48 -1.52
CA TYR A 76 5.10 21.49 -2.93
C TYR A 76 3.59 21.30 -3.01
N PHE A 77 2.96 21.71 -4.10
CA PHE A 77 1.53 21.51 -4.29
C PHE A 77 1.25 20.23 -5.08
N ARG A 78 0.24 19.48 -4.64
CA ARG A 78 -0.19 18.24 -5.28
C ARG A 78 -1.69 18.25 -5.49
N SER A 79 -2.14 17.74 -6.64
CA SER A 79 -3.55 17.49 -6.89
C SER A 79 -4.05 16.29 -6.08
N ALA A 80 -5.13 16.49 -5.34
CA ALA A 80 -5.91 15.49 -4.64
C ALA A 80 -7.32 15.41 -5.26
N ILE A 81 -7.57 14.31 -5.97
CA ILE A 81 -8.81 14.04 -6.68
C ILE A 81 -9.77 13.29 -5.76
N THR A 82 -10.96 13.85 -5.58
CA THR A 82 -12.10 13.22 -4.93
C THR A 82 -13.15 12.86 -5.98
N LYS A 83 -14.22 12.14 -5.60
CA LYS A 83 -15.32 11.86 -6.53
C LYS A 83 -15.96 13.14 -7.11
N LYS A 84 -15.88 14.27 -6.41
CA LYS A 84 -16.62 15.50 -6.74
C LYS A 84 -15.75 16.64 -7.27
N LYS A 85 -14.44 16.62 -7.01
CA LYS A 85 -13.57 17.77 -7.26
C LYS A 85 -12.09 17.40 -7.20
N ILE A 86 -11.31 18.18 -7.94
CA ILE A 86 -9.86 18.26 -7.85
C ILE A 86 -9.51 19.38 -6.87
N ARG A 87 -8.55 19.14 -5.97
CA ARG A 87 -8.05 20.15 -5.03
C ARG A 87 -6.53 20.13 -5.03
N TRP A 88 -5.90 21.29 -5.15
CA TRP A 88 -4.47 21.42 -4.90
C TRP A 88 -4.24 21.57 -3.40
N ILE A 89 -3.41 20.70 -2.84
CA ILE A 89 -3.07 20.72 -1.41
C ILE A 89 -1.55 20.87 -1.26
N PRO A 90 -1.07 21.62 -0.26
CA PRO A 90 0.35 21.62 0.06
C PRO A 90 0.75 20.25 0.62
N ILE A 91 1.92 19.78 0.25
CA ILE A 91 2.61 18.64 0.87
C ILE A 91 3.91 19.16 1.43
N TYR A 92 4.01 19.16 2.75
CA TYR A 92 5.18 19.67 3.46
C TYR A 92 6.30 18.63 3.47
N ARG A 93 7.54 19.13 3.53
CA ARG A 93 8.77 18.35 3.40
C ARG A 93 9.73 18.66 4.54
N TRP A 94 10.41 17.62 5.00
CA TRP A 94 11.46 17.68 6.00
C TRP A 94 12.77 17.17 5.43
N LEU A 95 13.88 17.81 5.79
CA LEU A 95 15.22 17.47 5.37
C LEU A 95 15.98 16.79 6.52
N CYS A 96 16.70 15.73 6.21
CA CYS A 96 17.72 15.18 7.09
C CYS A 96 19.06 15.81 6.74
N SER A 97 19.61 16.66 7.61
CA SER A 97 20.90 17.32 7.35
C SER A 97 22.06 16.33 7.15
N PRO A 98 22.17 15.24 7.95
CA PRO A 98 23.28 14.29 7.79
C PRO A 98 23.32 13.52 6.47
N CYS A 99 22.18 13.05 5.96
CA CYS A 99 22.14 12.25 4.72
C CYS A 99 21.63 13.03 3.50
N GLY A 100 21.28 14.31 3.64
CA GLY A 100 20.79 15.18 2.58
C GLY A 100 19.42 14.81 2.00
N LYS A 101 18.77 13.74 2.50
CA LYS A 101 17.48 13.26 1.97
C LYS A 101 16.31 14.09 2.47
N THR A 102 15.37 14.38 1.57
CA THR A 102 14.12 15.08 1.87
C THR A 102 12.95 14.11 1.93
N PHE A 103 12.11 14.20 2.96
CA PHE A 103 10.95 13.35 3.18
C PHE A 103 9.67 14.18 3.10
N SER A 104 8.72 13.75 2.27
CA SER A 104 7.41 14.37 2.16
C SER A 104 6.47 13.85 3.24
N LEU A 105 5.84 14.73 4.00
CA LEU A 105 4.80 14.34 4.95
C LEU A 105 3.45 14.26 4.22
N LEU A 106 3.06 13.05 3.85
CA LEU A 106 1.86 12.78 3.07
C LEU A 106 0.67 12.52 4.00
N PRO A 107 -0.47 13.19 3.79
CA PRO A 107 -1.69 12.85 4.51
C PRO A 107 -2.14 11.44 4.17
N ASP A 108 -2.54 10.68 5.18
CA ASP A 108 -2.95 9.28 5.07
C ASP A 108 -4.14 9.04 4.12
N PHE A 109 -4.98 10.03 3.87
CA PHE A 109 -6.03 9.95 2.85
C PHE A 109 -5.50 9.93 1.41
N LEU A 110 -4.19 10.10 1.17
CA LEU A 110 -3.53 9.96 -0.13
C LEU A 110 -2.51 8.83 -0.12
N LEU A 111 -2.56 7.98 -1.14
CA LEU A 111 -1.52 6.99 -1.36
C LEU A 111 -0.28 7.60 -2.05
N PRO A 112 0.93 7.07 -1.79
CA PRO A 112 2.14 7.46 -2.51
C PRO A 112 1.94 7.44 -4.03
N TYR A 113 2.34 8.53 -4.71
CA TYR A 113 2.26 8.67 -6.17
C TYR A 113 0.86 8.52 -6.79
N GLN A 114 -0.20 8.65 -5.99
CA GLN A 114 -1.59 8.57 -6.45
C GLN A 114 -2.34 9.89 -6.25
N VAL A 115 -2.84 10.49 -7.32
CA VAL A 115 -3.62 11.73 -7.22
C VAL A 115 -5.02 11.49 -6.63
N HIS A 116 -5.55 10.28 -6.73
CA HIS A 116 -6.87 9.92 -6.23
C HIS A 116 -6.83 9.63 -4.74
N ASN A 117 -7.82 10.14 -4.01
CA ASN A 117 -7.93 9.88 -2.58
C ASN A 117 -8.21 8.40 -2.29
N GLY A 118 -7.85 7.96 -1.09
CA GLY A 118 -8.02 6.57 -0.65
C GLY A 118 -9.49 6.10 -0.68
N LYS A 119 -10.47 7.02 -0.59
CA LYS A 119 -11.90 6.65 -0.68
C LYS A 119 -12.29 6.17 -2.08
N ILE A 120 -11.76 6.79 -3.15
CA ILE A 120 -12.01 6.32 -4.53
C ILE A 120 -11.41 4.92 -4.71
N LEU A 121 -10.18 4.71 -4.23
CA LEU A 121 -9.52 3.42 -4.31
C LEU A 121 -10.26 2.34 -3.54
N GLN A 122 -10.74 2.65 -2.34
CA GLN A 122 -11.58 1.76 -1.56
C GLN A 122 -12.86 1.40 -2.32
N HIS A 123 -13.52 2.38 -2.94
CA HIS A 123 -14.74 2.12 -3.71
C HIS A 123 -14.47 1.20 -4.90
N ALA A 124 -13.38 1.44 -5.65
CA ALA A 124 -12.95 0.57 -6.73
C ALA A 124 -12.65 -0.86 -6.24
N TRP A 125 -11.99 -0.99 -5.09
CA TRP A 125 -11.69 -2.28 -4.46
C TRP A 125 -12.97 -3.05 -4.08
N ILE A 126 -13.93 -2.39 -3.42
CA ILE A 126 -15.22 -3.00 -3.05
C ILE A 126 -15.97 -3.47 -4.31
N LEU A 127 -16.05 -2.62 -5.34
CA LEU A 127 -16.72 -2.98 -6.59
C LEU A 127 -16.06 -4.20 -7.25
N ARG A 128 -14.72 -4.24 -7.25
CA ARG A 128 -13.94 -5.31 -7.86
C ARG A 128 -14.10 -6.65 -7.14
N TYR A 129 -13.93 -6.65 -5.82
CA TYR A 129 -13.75 -7.88 -5.05
C TYR A 129 -15.01 -8.34 -4.33
N MET A 130 -15.84 -7.41 -3.87
CA MET A 130 -17.08 -7.73 -3.14
C MET A 130 -18.29 -7.77 -4.05
N LYS A 131 -18.35 -6.89 -5.06
CA LYS A 131 -19.47 -6.83 -6.02
C LYS A 131 -19.15 -7.47 -7.38
N LYS A 132 -17.95 -8.05 -7.53
CA LYS A 132 -17.47 -8.78 -8.72
C LYS A 132 -17.65 -8.02 -10.05
N LYS A 133 -17.57 -6.69 -10.04
CA LYS A 133 -17.69 -5.86 -11.23
C LYS A 133 -16.44 -5.95 -12.11
N SER A 134 -16.63 -5.86 -13.44
CA SER A 134 -15.53 -5.76 -14.40
C SER A 134 -14.85 -4.40 -14.33
N PHE A 135 -13.62 -4.27 -14.85
CA PHE A 135 -12.92 -2.97 -14.84
C PHE A 135 -13.67 -1.88 -15.60
N ALA A 136 -14.37 -2.22 -16.69
CA ALA A 136 -15.19 -1.28 -17.46
C ALA A 136 -16.40 -0.81 -16.64
N GLN A 137 -17.07 -1.72 -15.93
CA GLN A 137 -18.17 -1.38 -15.03
C GLN A 137 -17.67 -0.52 -13.85
N ILE A 138 -16.49 -0.81 -13.31
CA ILE A 138 -15.91 0.02 -12.24
C ILE A 138 -15.67 1.42 -12.78
N GLN A 139 -15.03 1.55 -13.95
CA GLN A 139 -14.81 2.83 -14.61
C GLN A 139 -16.10 3.63 -14.76
N SER A 140 -17.18 3.03 -15.28
CA SER A 140 -18.44 3.74 -15.48
C SER A 140 -19.07 4.20 -14.16
N ILE A 141 -18.91 3.43 -13.08
CA ILE A 141 -19.46 3.77 -11.75
C ILE A 141 -18.67 4.88 -11.05
N ILE A 142 -17.34 4.87 -11.16
CA ILE A 142 -16.47 5.75 -10.35
C ILE A 142 -15.98 6.99 -11.09
N SER A 143 -15.98 6.98 -12.43
CA SER A 143 -15.54 8.13 -13.20
C SER A 143 -16.49 9.30 -13.03
N ASN A 144 -15.91 10.49 -12.91
CA ASN A 144 -16.65 11.75 -12.99
C ASN A 144 -15.91 12.67 -13.96
N ASN A 145 -16.63 13.16 -14.98
CA ASN A 145 -16.09 14.06 -16.01
C ASN A 145 -15.60 15.39 -15.41
N GLU A 146 -16.24 15.88 -14.34
CA GLU A 146 -15.80 17.08 -13.60
C GLU A 146 -14.39 16.93 -13.01
N THR A 147 -13.91 15.69 -12.88
CA THR A 147 -12.59 15.36 -12.32
C THR A 147 -11.62 14.77 -13.35
N GLY A 148 -11.95 14.85 -14.64
CA GLY A 148 -11.12 14.34 -15.73
C GLY A 148 -11.26 12.84 -16.01
N GLY A 149 -12.24 12.16 -15.39
CA GLY A 149 -12.48 10.74 -15.57
C GLY A 149 -11.42 9.81 -14.95
N ILE A 150 -11.71 8.50 -14.90
CA ILE A 150 -10.77 7.48 -14.41
C ILE A 150 -10.63 6.40 -15.48
N SER A 151 -9.43 6.23 -16.03
CA SER A 151 -9.19 5.18 -17.03
C SER A 151 -9.21 3.77 -16.43
N VAL A 152 -9.61 2.77 -17.22
CA VAL A 152 -9.43 1.34 -16.86
C VAL A 152 -7.97 1.02 -16.50
N LYS A 153 -7.00 1.63 -17.19
CA LYS A 153 -5.56 1.45 -16.89
C LYS A 153 -5.22 1.91 -15.47
N THR A 154 -5.81 3.01 -15.01
CA THR A 154 -5.66 3.52 -13.63
C THR A 154 -6.23 2.52 -12.62
N ILE A 155 -7.42 1.97 -12.87
CA ILE A 155 -8.05 0.98 -11.98
C ILE A 155 -7.21 -0.30 -11.92
N LYS A 156 -6.71 -0.80 -13.05
CA LYS A 156 -5.77 -1.93 -13.10
C LYS A 156 -4.48 -1.65 -12.35
N ARG A 157 -3.98 -0.40 -12.34
CA ARG A 157 -2.82 0.00 -11.54
C ARG A 157 -3.10 -0.12 -10.05
N TRP A 158 -4.29 0.29 -9.60
CA TRP A 158 -4.71 0.12 -8.20
C TRP A 158 -4.85 -1.34 -7.81
N GLU A 159 -5.42 -2.18 -8.68
CA GLU A 159 -5.53 -3.62 -8.42
C GLU A 159 -4.15 -4.26 -8.25
N ARG A 160 -3.19 -3.92 -9.11
CA ARG A 160 -1.80 -4.39 -9.00
C ARG A 160 -1.14 -3.93 -7.70
N PHE A 161 -1.29 -2.65 -7.36
CA PHE A 161 -0.78 -2.11 -6.10
C PHE A 161 -1.35 -2.87 -4.89
N TRP A 162 -2.65 -3.14 -4.89
CA TRP A 162 -3.30 -3.92 -3.83
C TRP A 162 -2.76 -5.34 -3.76
N LYS A 163 -2.75 -6.07 -4.88
CA LYS A 163 -2.26 -7.47 -4.94
C LYS A 163 -0.83 -7.62 -4.44
N GLN A 164 0.03 -6.62 -4.67
CA GLN A 164 1.41 -6.63 -4.18
C GLN A 164 1.53 -6.51 -2.66
N LYS A 165 0.54 -5.93 -1.97
CA LYS A 165 0.57 -5.67 -0.52
C LYS A 165 -0.41 -6.54 0.27
N GLU A 166 -1.29 -7.27 -0.41
CA GLU A 166 -2.41 -7.98 0.21
C GLU A 166 -1.95 -9.04 1.22
N SER A 167 -1.02 -9.92 0.85
CA SER A 167 -0.51 -10.97 1.76
C SER A 167 0.12 -10.37 3.01
N ASP A 168 0.95 -9.36 2.82
CA ASP A 168 1.73 -8.77 3.90
C ASP A 168 0.82 -7.98 4.85
N LEU A 169 -0.20 -7.30 4.31
CA LEU A 169 -1.23 -6.64 5.11
C LEU A 169 -2.04 -7.64 5.92
N ILE A 170 -2.48 -8.75 5.31
CA ILE A 170 -3.21 -9.81 6.03
C ILE A 170 -2.33 -10.37 7.17
N ASN A 171 -1.06 -10.63 6.89
CA ASN A 171 -0.11 -11.12 7.90
C ASN A 171 0.13 -10.10 9.02
N LEU A 172 0.23 -8.81 8.69
CA LEU A 172 0.36 -7.74 9.69
C LEU A 172 -0.89 -7.65 10.58
N LEU A 173 -2.08 -7.69 9.99
CA LEU A 173 -3.35 -7.65 10.73
C LEU A 173 -3.53 -8.89 11.61
N ASN A 174 -3.20 -10.08 11.10
CA ASN A 174 -3.23 -11.32 11.87
C ASN A 174 -2.31 -11.26 13.08
N ARG A 175 -1.05 -10.85 12.91
CA ARG A 175 -0.10 -10.71 14.02
C ARG A 175 -0.61 -9.74 15.08
N GLY A 176 -1.04 -8.54 14.66
CA GLY A 176 -1.58 -7.55 15.58
C GLY A 176 -2.82 -8.04 16.33
N LEU A 177 -3.67 -8.85 15.70
CA LEU A 177 -4.82 -9.46 16.37
C LEU A 177 -4.42 -10.53 17.39
N VAL A 178 -3.51 -11.43 17.03
CA VAL A 178 -3.02 -12.47 17.95
C VAL A 178 -2.36 -11.84 19.18
N GLU A 179 -1.55 -10.80 18.97
CA GLU A 179 -0.88 -10.06 20.05
C GLU A 179 -1.87 -9.36 20.99
N LEU A 180 -3.00 -8.85 20.48
CA LEU A 180 -3.95 -8.05 21.27
C LEU A 180 -5.12 -8.83 21.87
N SER A 181 -5.53 -9.95 21.26
CA SER A 181 -6.76 -10.65 21.65
C SER A 181 -6.55 -12.03 22.27
N SER A 182 -5.35 -12.63 22.14
CA SER A 182 -5.06 -14.01 22.53
C SER A 182 -6.04 -15.06 21.96
N ASP A 183 -6.89 -14.67 20.99
CA ASP A 183 -7.96 -15.51 20.45
C ASP A 183 -7.44 -16.33 19.25
N SER A 184 -7.14 -17.59 19.53
CA SER A 184 -6.64 -18.54 18.53
C SER A 184 -7.70 -18.97 17.49
N THR A 185 -8.99 -18.71 17.74
CA THR A 185 -10.08 -19.08 16.82
C THR A 185 -10.07 -18.25 15.53
N ILE A 186 -9.42 -17.07 15.56
CA ILE A 186 -9.24 -16.20 14.39
C ILE A 186 -8.53 -16.92 13.24
N LEU A 187 -7.56 -17.79 13.55
CA LEU A 187 -6.82 -18.56 12.54
C LEU A 187 -7.68 -19.65 11.89
N PHE A 188 -8.69 -20.17 12.62
CA PHE A 188 -9.62 -21.16 12.07
C PHE A 188 -10.62 -20.50 11.13
N MET A 189 -11.21 -19.37 11.56
CA MET A 189 -12.21 -18.64 10.79
C MET A 189 -11.65 -18.12 9.45
N THR A 190 -10.39 -17.70 9.43
CA THR A 190 -9.77 -17.12 8.23
C THR A 190 -9.37 -18.15 7.17
N LYS A 191 -9.22 -19.44 7.52
CA LYS A 191 -8.89 -20.51 6.56
C LYS A 191 -9.97 -20.74 5.50
N GLN A 192 -11.22 -20.45 5.82
CA GLN A 192 -12.37 -20.69 4.93
C GLN A 192 -12.70 -19.47 4.04
N LEU A 193 -11.99 -18.36 4.22
CA LEU A 193 -12.28 -17.08 3.58
C LEU A 193 -11.29 -16.80 2.44
N SER A 194 -11.76 -16.15 1.38
CA SER A 194 -10.85 -15.57 0.38
C SER A 194 -9.98 -14.48 1.02
N ASN A 195 -8.80 -14.18 0.44
CA ASN A 195 -7.92 -13.11 0.94
C ASN A 195 -8.68 -11.80 1.22
N GLN A 196 -9.61 -11.42 0.35
CA GLN A 196 -10.35 -10.17 0.52
C GLN A 196 -11.37 -10.23 1.66
N GLN A 197 -12.00 -11.38 1.88
CA GLN A 197 -12.88 -11.61 3.03
C GLN A 197 -12.06 -11.68 4.33
N THR A 198 -10.96 -12.42 4.34
CA THR A 198 -10.00 -12.47 5.44
C THR A 198 -9.51 -11.08 5.82
N PHE A 199 -9.11 -10.29 4.83
CA PHE A 199 -8.67 -8.91 5.04
C PHE A 199 -9.75 -8.06 5.72
N LEU A 200 -10.98 -8.06 5.22
CA LEU A 200 -12.07 -7.29 5.83
C LEU A 200 -12.41 -7.77 7.24
N TYR A 201 -12.45 -9.08 7.45
CA TYR A 201 -12.72 -9.70 8.74
C TYR A 201 -11.69 -9.26 9.80
N LEU A 202 -10.40 -9.41 9.47
CA LEU A 202 -9.30 -9.02 10.37
C LEU A 202 -9.29 -7.52 10.63
N LEU A 203 -9.53 -6.72 9.59
CA LEU A 203 -9.53 -5.27 9.71
C LEU A 203 -10.64 -4.76 10.63
N GLU A 204 -11.84 -5.33 10.51
CA GLU A 204 -12.97 -4.99 11.38
C GLU A 204 -12.71 -5.42 12.82
N LYS A 205 -12.21 -6.64 13.04
CA LYS A 205 -11.88 -7.14 14.39
C LYS A 205 -10.84 -6.28 15.08
N LEU A 206 -9.73 -5.98 14.38
CA LEU A 206 -8.66 -5.17 14.93
C LEU A 206 -9.13 -3.74 15.23
N TRP A 207 -9.98 -3.18 14.37
CA TRP A 207 -10.56 -1.87 14.63
C TRP A 207 -11.39 -1.83 15.90
N LYS A 208 -12.26 -2.83 16.13
CA LYS A 208 -13.10 -2.90 17.35
C LYS A 208 -12.26 -2.97 18.63
N ILE A 209 -11.13 -3.67 18.60
CA ILE A 209 -10.20 -3.74 19.73
C ILE A 209 -9.53 -2.38 19.97
N LEU A 210 -9.02 -1.75 18.91
CA LEU A 210 -8.29 -0.48 19.03
C LEU A 210 -9.19 0.75 19.24
N HIS A 211 -10.49 0.63 18.90
CA HIS A 211 -11.45 1.72 18.95
C HIS A 211 -12.83 1.22 19.44
N PRO A 212 -12.94 0.75 20.69
CA PRO A 212 -14.17 0.14 21.20
C PRO A 212 -15.39 1.06 21.12
N ASP A 213 -15.19 2.37 21.31
CA ASP A 213 -16.25 3.37 21.31
C ASP A 213 -16.58 3.93 19.91
N ARG A 214 -16.00 3.37 18.84
CA ARG A 214 -16.18 3.89 17.47
C ARG A 214 -16.67 2.80 16.52
N PRO A 215 -17.77 3.05 15.78
CA PRO A 215 -18.21 2.11 14.77
C PRO A 215 -17.14 1.94 13.70
N TYR A 216 -16.99 0.71 13.22
CA TYR A 216 -16.09 0.42 12.10
C TYR A 216 -16.51 1.22 10.86
N PRO A 217 -15.60 1.97 10.22
CA PRO A 217 -15.98 2.81 9.09
C PRO A 217 -16.34 1.95 7.87
N PHE A 218 -17.64 1.91 7.54
CA PHE A 218 -18.14 1.29 6.30
C PHE A 218 -17.45 1.87 5.04
N CYS A 219 -17.03 3.14 5.11
CA CYS A 219 -16.14 3.77 4.14
C CYS A 219 -15.01 4.57 4.81
N GLY A 220 -13.80 4.52 4.26
CA GLY A 220 -12.65 5.29 4.77
C GLY A 220 -11.72 4.53 5.72
N PHE A 221 -11.61 3.21 5.59
CA PHE A 221 -10.52 2.44 6.22
C PHE A 221 -9.23 2.51 5.40
N PHE A 222 -9.30 2.83 4.10
CA PHE A 222 -8.09 2.95 3.26
C PHE A 222 -7.04 3.96 3.77
N PRO A 223 -7.41 5.11 4.37
CA PRO A 223 -6.45 5.96 5.08
C PRO A 223 -5.70 5.23 6.20
N TRP A 224 -6.41 4.44 7.01
CA TRP A 224 -5.79 3.63 8.06
C TRP A 224 -4.88 2.55 7.46
N ILE A 225 -5.35 1.86 6.41
CA ILE A 225 -4.54 0.90 5.64
C ILE A 225 -3.30 1.55 5.05
N ASN A 226 -3.39 2.77 4.56
CA ASN A 226 -2.25 3.47 3.99
C ASN A 226 -1.16 3.73 5.03
N GLN A 227 -1.53 4.00 6.29
CA GLN A 227 -0.58 4.06 7.40
C GLN A 227 0.08 2.71 7.67
N LEU A 228 -0.68 1.60 7.55
CA LEU A 228 -0.16 0.25 7.73
C LEU A 228 0.74 -0.20 6.58
N ILE A 229 0.38 0.10 5.32
CA ILE A 229 1.20 -0.18 4.13
C ILE A 229 2.57 0.49 4.25
N ASN A 230 2.64 1.68 4.87
CA ASN A 230 3.93 2.37 5.06
C ASN A 230 4.86 1.65 6.06
N LYS A 231 4.38 0.65 6.79
CA LYS A 231 5.15 -0.18 7.72
C LYS A 231 5.58 -1.53 7.10
N ILE A 232 5.21 -1.80 5.84
CA ILE A 232 5.47 -3.02 5.08
C ILE A 232 6.34 -2.71 3.87
#